data_AF-A0A6A5TV14-F1
#
_entry.id   AF-A0A6A5TV14-F1
#
_cell.length_a   1.000
_cell.length_b   1.000
_cell.length_c   1.000
_cell.angle_alpha   90.00
_cell.angle_beta   90.00
_cell.angle_gamma   90.00
#
_symmetry.space_group_name_H-M   'P 1'
#
loop_
_entity.id
_entity.type
_entity.pdbx_description
1 polymer ?
#
loop_
_entity_poly.entity_id
_entity_poly.type
_entity_poly.pdbx_seq_one_letter_code
_entity_poly.pdbx_strand_id
1 'polypeptide(L)'
;MKNPSIPAGTVKFSTPTTRSKSSIDTITPAKMKTFVAAALISLASVATAQLDNLPWCALSCFLTPLSTDGCAMLDDFACHCQKSESLFAAVVPCVQEACSVEDQATAIEAVESTCAAAGVTITVPNPTKE
;
A
#
# COMPACT_ATOMS: atom_id res chain seq x y z
N MET A 1 30.44 25.35 -12.97
CA MET A 1 28.96 25.48 -12.97
C MET A 1 28.45 24.98 -11.63
N LYS A 2 27.49 25.72 -11.05
CA LYS A 2 27.19 25.80 -9.61
C LYS A 2 26.53 24.53 -9.07
N ASN A 3 27.09 24.02 -7.97
CA ASN A 3 26.49 23.05 -7.07
C ASN A 3 25.85 23.84 -5.91
N PRO A 4 24.52 23.79 -5.70
CA PRO A 4 23.91 24.40 -4.52
C PRO A 4 23.85 23.40 -3.35
N SER A 5 24.66 23.69 -2.32
CA SER A 5 24.49 23.19 -0.96
C SER A 5 23.09 23.51 -0.43
N ILE A 6 22.40 22.49 0.10
CA ILE A 6 21.20 22.67 0.93
C ILE A 6 21.56 22.33 2.38
N PRO A 7 21.25 23.21 3.36
CA PRO A 7 21.63 23.04 4.75
C PRO A 7 20.74 22.03 5.51
N ALA A 8 21.36 21.35 6.48
CA ALA A 8 20.72 20.51 7.47
C ALA A 8 19.74 21.31 8.35
N GLY A 9 18.45 21.11 8.12
CA GLY A 9 17.37 21.63 8.95
C GLY A 9 16.97 20.61 10.03
N THR A 10 17.17 20.99 11.29
CA THR A 10 16.86 20.20 12.48
C THR A 10 15.38 19.86 12.63
N VAL A 11 15.13 18.59 12.91
CA VAL A 11 13.87 17.95 13.29
C VAL A 11 13.27 18.60 14.55
N LYS A 12 11.98 18.96 14.54
CA LYS A 12 11.18 19.16 15.76
C LYS A 12 10.15 18.04 15.86
N PHE A 13 10.53 17.03 16.64
CA PHE A 13 9.64 15.98 17.14
C PHE A 13 8.83 16.58 18.29
N SER A 14 7.51 16.71 18.11
CA SER A 14 6.58 17.04 19.20
C SER A 14 5.88 15.75 19.64
N THR A 15 6.23 15.28 20.83
CA THR A 15 5.67 14.11 21.53
C THR A 15 4.25 14.40 22.10
N PRO A 16 3.50 13.35 22.48
CA PRO A 16 2.05 13.40 22.65
C PRO A 16 1.65 13.93 24.04
N THR A 17 0.58 14.73 24.10
CA THR A 17 -0.07 15.09 25.36
C THR A 17 -1.41 14.36 25.47
N THR A 18 -1.43 13.41 26.39
CA THR A 18 -2.61 12.76 26.98
C THR A 18 -3.57 13.84 27.52
N ARG A 19 -4.77 13.98 26.93
CA ARG A 19 -5.90 14.64 27.59
C ARG A 19 -7.05 13.65 27.73
N SER A 20 -6.94 12.84 28.78
CA SER A 20 -8.09 12.24 29.43
C SER A 20 -8.97 13.36 29.99
N LYS A 21 -10.17 13.51 29.44
CA LYS A 21 -11.31 14.02 30.20
C LYS A 21 -12.57 13.31 29.74
N SER A 22 -12.84 12.24 30.47
CA SER A 22 -14.16 11.66 30.66
C SER A 22 -15.17 12.78 30.95
N SER A 23 -16.19 12.90 30.11
CA SER A 23 -17.48 13.43 30.53
C SER A 23 -18.53 12.45 30.02
N ILE A 24 -18.96 11.64 30.97
CA ILE A 24 -20.10 10.75 30.91
C ILE A 24 -21.33 11.65 30.86
N ASP A 25 -21.95 11.80 29.69
CA ASP A 25 -23.35 12.22 29.61
C ASP A 25 -24.19 10.98 29.28
N THR A 26 -24.64 10.38 30.38
CA THR A 26 -25.72 9.42 30.48
C THR A 26 -26.97 9.93 29.77
N ILE A 27 -27.39 9.30 28.67
CA ILE A 27 -28.78 9.35 28.20
C ILE A 27 -29.24 7.91 27.95
N THR A 28 -29.97 7.40 28.95
CA THR A 28 -31.17 6.54 28.91
C THR A 28 -31.29 5.43 27.84
N PRO A 29 -31.59 4.17 28.23
CA PRO A 29 -31.73 3.06 27.31
C PRO A 29 -33.09 3.07 26.60
N ALA A 30 -33.09 3.17 25.27
CA ALA A 30 -34.22 2.80 24.43
C ALA A 30 -33.91 1.47 23.71
N LYS A 31 -34.87 0.55 23.80
CA LYS A 31 -34.86 -0.80 23.25
C LYS A 31 -34.54 -0.85 21.75
N MET A 32 -33.76 -1.88 21.40
CA MET A 32 -33.97 -2.83 20.30
C MET A 32 -32.96 -2.81 19.14
N LYS A 33 -32.23 -3.94 19.07
CA LYS A 33 -31.65 -4.67 17.92
C LYS A 33 -31.33 -3.87 16.65
N THR A 34 -30.05 -3.61 16.44
CA THR A 34 -29.33 -3.92 15.20
C THR A 34 -27.83 -3.95 15.49
N PHE A 35 -27.16 -4.95 14.95
CA PHE A 35 -25.78 -5.29 15.21
C PHE A 35 -24.81 -4.29 14.54
N VAL A 36 -23.84 -3.83 15.35
CA VAL A 36 -22.48 -3.38 15.01
C VAL A 36 -22.35 -2.32 13.90
N ALA A 37 -22.25 -1.06 14.32
CA ALA A 37 -21.90 0.07 13.47
C ALA A 37 -20.39 0.08 13.14
N ALA A 38 -20.11 0.02 11.84
CA ALA A 38 -18.98 0.58 11.08
C ALA A 38 -17.64 0.77 11.81
N ALA A 39 -16.70 -0.16 11.54
CA ALA A 39 -15.27 0.08 11.72
C ALA A 39 -14.79 1.09 10.66
N LEU A 40 -14.42 2.31 11.09
CA LEU A 40 -13.67 3.25 10.27
C LEU A 40 -12.21 2.76 10.23
N ILE A 41 -11.85 2.04 9.19
CA ILE A 41 -10.45 1.72 8.91
C ILE A 41 -9.82 3.01 8.40
N SER A 42 -8.91 3.56 9.20
CA SER A 42 -8.08 4.70 8.81
C SER A 42 -7.20 4.31 7.62
N LEU A 43 -7.45 4.86 6.43
CA LEU A 43 -6.53 4.77 5.30
C LEU A 43 -5.28 5.58 5.63
N ALA A 44 -4.20 4.88 5.96
CA ALA A 44 -2.87 5.49 6.03
C ALA A 44 -2.50 6.00 4.62
N SER A 45 -2.05 7.25 4.57
CA SER A 45 -1.62 7.93 3.34
C SER A 45 -0.44 7.18 2.75
N VAL A 46 -0.69 6.43 1.67
CA VAL A 46 0.33 5.69 0.97
C VAL A 46 1.15 6.65 0.11
N ALA A 47 2.47 6.60 0.27
CA ALA A 47 3.40 7.38 -0.52
C ALA A 47 3.45 6.79 -1.94
N THR A 48 2.94 7.54 -2.92
CA THR A 48 2.94 7.21 -4.37
C THR A 48 4.35 7.04 -4.96
N ALA A 49 5.41 7.37 -4.22
CA ALA A 49 6.80 7.39 -4.67
C ALA A 49 7.38 6.02 -5.06
N GLN A 50 6.70 4.92 -4.74
CA GLN A 50 7.23 3.56 -4.98
C GLN A 50 6.88 3.00 -6.37
N LEU A 51 5.93 3.62 -7.09
CA LEU A 51 5.62 3.24 -8.47
C LEU A 51 6.64 3.76 -9.48
N ASP A 52 7.36 4.84 -9.14
CA ASP A 52 8.37 5.44 -10.00
C ASP A 52 9.60 4.54 -10.22
N ASN A 53 9.84 3.55 -9.34
CA ASN A 53 10.94 2.59 -9.48
C ASN A 53 10.55 1.31 -10.24
N LEU A 54 9.30 1.18 -10.69
CA LEU A 54 8.84 -0.04 -11.35
C LEU A 54 9.25 -0.03 -12.84
N PRO A 55 9.86 -1.10 -13.37
CA PRO A 55 10.16 -1.17 -14.80
C PRO A 55 8.87 -1.13 -15.61
N TRP A 56 8.91 -0.46 -16.76
CA TRP A 56 7.74 -0.25 -17.62
C TRP A 56 7.04 -1.56 -17.99
N CYS A 57 7.82 -2.64 -18.15
CA CYS A 57 7.28 -3.97 -18.43
C CYS A 57 6.33 -4.45 -17.32
N ALA A 58 6.79 -4.43 -16.07
CA ALA A 58 5.98 -4.85 -14.94
C ALA A 58 4.74 -3.95 -14.79
N LEU A 59 4.92 -2.63 -14.93
CA LEU A 59 3.81 -1.66 -14.87
C LEU A 59 2.68 -2.03 -15.85
N SER A 60 3.02 -2.36 -17.09
CA SER A 60 2.02 -2.73 -18.11
C SER A 60 1.22 -4.00 -17.74
N CYS A 61 1.86 -4.95 -17.05
CA CYS A 61 1.21 -6.17 -16.57
C CYS A 61 0.26 -5.91 -15.39
N PHE A 62 0.53 -4.89 -14.58
CA PHE A 62 -0.31 -4.54 -13.43
C PHE A 62 -1.56 -3.74 -13.81
N LEU A 63 -1.56 -2.97 -14.91
CA LEU A 63 -2.69 -2.09 -15.26
C LEU A 63 -4.04 -2.80 -15.37
N THR A 64 -4.09 -3.95 -16.04
CA THR A 64 -5.32 -4.72 -16.23
C THR A 64 -5.88 -5.29 -14.91
N PRO A 65 -5.10 -6.04 -14.11
CA PRO A 65 -5.59 -6.58 -12.85
C PRO A 65 -5.91 -5.49 -11.82
N LEU A 66 -5.11 -4.42 -11.73
CA LEU A 66 -5.39 -3.26 -10.86
C LEU A 66 -6.68 -2.53 -11.23
N SER A 67 -7.11 -2.61 -12.50
CA SER A 67 -8.36 -2.00 -12.96
C SER A 67 -9.59 -2.89 -12.72
N THR A 68 -9.39 -4.17 -12.37
CA THR A 68 -10.46 -5.18 -12.31
C THR A 68 -10.61 -5.87 -10.95
N ASP A 69 -9.71 -5.59 -10.00
CA ASP A 69 -9.76 -6.13 -8.64
C ASP A 69 -10.82 -5.50 -7.72
N GLY A 70 -11.46 -4.41 -8.16
CA GLY A 70 -12.52 -3.72 -7.44
C GLY A 70 -12.03 -2.76 -6.36
N CYS A 71 -10.75 -2.36 -6.37
CA CYS A 71 -10.25 -1.26 -5.57
C CYS A 71 -10.71 0.09 -6.14
N ALA A 72 -10.78 1.12 -5.30
CA ALA A 72 -11.41 2.39 -5.68
C ALA A 72 -10.58 3.16 -6.72
N MET A 73 -9.25 3.05 -6.64
CA MET A 73 -8.29 3.76 -7.47
C MET A 73 -7.11 2.85 -7.81
N LEU A 74 -6.45 3.08 -8.95
CA LEU A 74 -5.26 2.31 -9.35
C LEU A 74 -4.06 2.51 -8.40
N ASP A 75 -4.04 3.62 -7.66
CA ASP A 75 -3.02 3.94 -6.65
C ASP A 75 -3.40 3.54 -5.21
N ASP A 76 -4.53 2.83 -5.04
CA ASP A 76 -4.94 2.28 -3.73
C ASP A 76 -4.12 1.01 -3.39
N PHE A 77 -2.81 1.18 -3.20
CA PHE A 77 -1.91 0.05 -2.93
C PHE A 77 -2.31 -0.75 -1.69
N ALA A 78 -2.92 -0.12 -0.70
CA ALA A 78 -3.43 -0.85 0.46
C ALA A 78 -4.49 -1.89 0.06
N CYS A 79 -5.46 -1.50 -0.78
CA CYS A 79 -6.47 -2.42 -1.30
C CYS A 79 -5.87 -3.46 -2.26
N HIS A 80 -5.02 -3.02 -3.18
CA HIS A 80 -4.37 -3.90 -4.18
C HIS A 80 -3.52 -4.98 -3.53
N CYS A 81 -2.70 -4.59 -2.55
CA CYS A 81 -1.82 -5.51 -1.82
C CYS A 81 -2.59 -6.48 -0.92
N GLN A 82 -3.79 -6.12 -0.43
CA GLN A 82 -4.66 -7.08 0.27
C GLN A 82 -5.17 -8.19 -0.66
N LYS A 83 -5.16 -7.95 -1.98
CA LYS A 83 -5.60 -8.88 -3.02
C LYS A 83 -4.42 -9.44 -3.82
N SER A 84 -3.22 -9.43 -3.23
CA SER A 84 -1.97 -9.86 -3.87
C SER A 84 -2.06 -11.25 -4.48
N GLU A 85 -2.76 -12.20 -3.85
CA GLU A 85 -2.94 -13.56 -4.38
C GLU A 85 -3.60 -13.58 -5.77
N SER A 86 -4.73 -12.90 -5.93
CA SER A 86 -5.41 -12.79 -7.23
C SER A 86 -4.64 -11.94 -8.22
N LEU A 87 -3.97 -10.89 -7.72
CA LEU A 87 -3.15 -10.01 -8.53
C LEU A 87 -1.98 -10.79 -9.13
N PHE A 88 -1.23 -11.55 -8.33
CA PHE A 88 -0.10 -12.36 -8.79
C PHE A 88 -0.53 -13.47 -9.73
N ALA A 89 -1.67 -14.12 -9.49
CA ALA A 89 -2.20 -15.11 -10.42
C ALA A 89 -2.43 -14.53 -11.84
N ALA A 90 -2.78 -13.25 -11.95
CA ALA A 90 -2.96 -12.57 -13.24
C ALA A 90 -1.65 -11.95 -13.79
N VAL A 91 -0.79 -11.42 -12.92
CA VAL A 91 0.40 -10.65 -13.31
C VAL A 91 1.60 -11.53 -13.60
N VAL A 92 1.84 -12.58 -12.79
CA VAL A 92 3.00 -13.48 -12.93
C VAL A 92 3.16 -14.03 -14.36
N PRO A 93 2.13 -14.55 -15.04
CA PRO A 93 2.32 -15.03 -16.42
C PRO A 93 2.71 -13.91 -17.39
N CYS A 94 2.13 -12.71 -17.25
CA CYS A 94 2.50 -11.55 -18.08
C CYS A 94 3.96 -11.13 -17.85
N VAL A 95 4.39 -11.08 -16.60
CA VAL A 95 5.74 -10.67 -16.22
C VAL A 95 6.79 -11.70 -16.66
N GLN A 96 6.46 -12.99 -16.61
CA GLN A 96 7.33 -14.06 -17.11
C GLN A 96 7.51 -14.02 -18.63
N GLU A 97 6.47 -13.67 -19.39
CA GLU A 97 6.55 -13.60 -20.85
C GLU A 97 7.16 -12.30 -21.36
N ALA A 98 6.88 -11.17 -20.71
CA ALA A 98 7.22 -9.85 -21.23
C ALA A 98 8.51 -9.27 -20.61
N CYS A 99 8.87 -9.64 -19.37
CA CYS A 99 9.92 -8.96 -18.62
C CYS A 99 11.18 -9.82 -18.45
N SER A 100 12.34 -9.17 -18.50
CA SER A 100 13.64 -9.81 -18.26
C SER A 100 13.76 -10.27 -16.81
N VAL A 101 14.57 -11.28 -16.54
CA VAL A 101 14.80 -11.80 -15.17
C VAL A 101 15.18 -10.72 -14.15
N GLU A 102 16.00 -9.74 -14.55
CA GLU A 102 16.35 -8.58 -13.69
C GLU A 102 15.16 -7.65 -13.41
N ASP A 103 14.29 -7.43 -14.40
CA ASP A 103 13.07 -6.64 -14.22
C ASP A 103 12.08 -7.35 -13.30
N GLN A 104 12.02 -8.69 -13.35
CA GLN A 104 11.19 -9.49 -12.46
C GLN A 104 11.64 -9.35 -11.01
N ALA A 105 12.95 -9.46 -10.75
CA ALA A 105 13.52 -9.27 -9.41
C ALA A 105 13.25 -7.84 -8.88
N THR A 106 13.48 -6.83 -9.72
CA THR A 106 13.22 -5.42 -9.38
C THR A 106 11.74 -5.19 -9.08
N ALA A 107 10.83 -5.78 -9.87
CA ALA A 107 9.39 -5.67 -9.65
C ALA A 107 8.96 -6.33 -8.33
N ILE A 108 9.54 -7.48 -7.97
CA ILE A 108 9.27 -8.15 -6.70
C ILE A 108 9.66 -7.24 -5.52
N GLU A 109 10.88 -6.73 -5.50
CA GLU A 109 11.36 -5.85 -4.42
C GLU A 109 10.52 -4.57 -4.32
N ALA A 110 10.19 -3.97 -5.47
CA ALA A 110 9.34 -2.77 -5.51
C ALA A 110 7.93 -3.05 -4.98
N VAL A 111 7.32 -4.18 -5.33
CA VAL A 111 5.97 -4.55 -4.88
C VAL A 111 5.97 -4.86 -3.38
N GLU A 112 6.94 -5.63 -2.87
CA GLU A 112 7.07 -5.89 -1.44
C GLU A 112 7.26 -4.60 -0.64
N SER A 113 8.13 -3.70 -1.11
CA SER A 113 8.38 -2.41 -0.48
C SER A 113 7.15 -1.48 -0.52
N THR A 114 6.43 -1.46 -1.65
CA THR A 114 5.20 -0.67 -1.82
C THR A 114 4.11 -1.14 -0.87
N CYS A 115 3.87 -2.45 -0.83
CA CYS A 115 2.87 -3.03 0.06
C CYS A 115 3.27 -2.85 1.53
N ALA A 116 4.55 -3.04 1.88
CA ALA A 116 5.02 -2.79 3.23
C ALA A 116 4.84 -1.32 3.64
N ALA A 117 5.11 -0.38 2.73
CA ALA A 117 4.83 1.05 2.94
C ALA A 117 3.32 1.35 3.08
N ALA A 118 2.47 0.52 2.46
CA ALA A 118 1.02 0.55 2.64
C ALA A 118 0.53 -0.13 3.94
N GLY A 119 1.45 -0.68 4.74
CA GLY A 119 1.12 -1.43 5.95
C GLY A 119 0.63 -2.86 5.68
N VAL A 120 0.83 -3.39 4.47
CA VAL A 120 0.49 -4.74 4.07
C VAL A 120 1.76 -5.54 3.80
N THR A 121 2.06 -6.51 4.65
CA THR A 121 3.17 -7.43 4.39
C THR A 121 2.71 -8.54 3.47
N ILE A 122 3.30 -8.60 2.27
CA ILE A 122 3.10 -9.66 1.29
C ILE A 122 4.43 -10.41 1.08
N THR A 123 4.35 -11.61 0.51
CA THR A 123 5.53 -12.36 0.06
C THR A 123 5.30 -12.73 -1.38
N VAL A 124 6.16 -12.27 -2.29
CA VAL A 124 6.02 -12.60 -3.71
C VAL A 124 6.75 -13.90 -3.99
N PRO A 125 6.09 -14.92 -4.58
CA PRO A 125 6.77 -16.11 -5.04
C PRO A 125 7.76 -15.74 -6.16
N ASN A 126 9.06 -15.87 -5.90
CA ASN A 126 10.09 -15.52 -6.87
C ASN A 126 10.32 -16.69 -7.85
N PRO A 127 10.11 -16.51 -9.17
CA PRO A 127 10.32 -17.56 -10.17
C PRO A 127 11.79 -17.85 -10.48
N THR A 128 12.74 -17.09 -9.94
CA THR A 128 14.19 -17.14 -10.26
C THR A 128 15.04 -17.77 -9.16
N LYS A 129 14.43 -18.31 -8.10
CA LYS A 129 15.08 -19.24 -7.17
C LYS A 129 14.80 -20.70 -7.58
N GLU A 130 15.29 -21.10 -8.74
CA GLU A 130 15.82 -22.46 -8.97
C GLU A 130 17.07 -22.38 -9.85
#